data_AF-A0A8K0SJC2-F1
#
_entry.id   AF-A0A8K0SJC2-F1
#
_cell.length_a   1.000
_cell.length_b   1.000
_cell.length_c   1.000
_cell.angle_alpha   90.00
_cell.angle_beta   90.00
_cell.angle_gamma   90.00
#
_symmetry.space_group_name_H-M   'P 1'
#
loop_
_entity.id
_entity.type
_entity.pdbx_description
1 polymer ?
#
loop_
_entity_poly.entity_id
_entity_poly.type
_entity_poly.pdbx_seq_one_letter_code
_entity_poly.pdbx_strand_id
1 'polypeptide(L)'
;MARTKTSKAKDARHSSRVRRKPASRPASRPANTSTPRRTDMILAMNDPYMQQIIDGKKTYEFRKYNMAGIERIWFYRTAPHSAITHICPVQKAATRREGDPPLPEDGLGNAEYNNKHLDYEGYDYAYRIKGVYEIQAAGGKGITWAMMRDEHGMKSAPRGRVSVPQSMLDQYKIGEQEKKW
;
A
#
# COMPACT_ATOMS: atom_id res chain seq x y z
N MET A 1 25.05 18.90 69.25
CA MET A 1 24.04 19.96 69.52
C MET A 1 24.75 21.30 69.62
N ALA A 2 24.32 22.33 68.88
CA ALA A 2 24.79 23.72 69.01
C ALA A 2 23.63 24.67 68.66
N ARG A 3 23.61 25.88 69.25
CA ARG A 3 22.44 26.77 69.30
C ARG A 3 22.45 27.88 68.24
N THR A 4 21.24 28.34 67.90
CA THR A 4 20.89 29.48 67.03
C THR A 4 21.31 30.86 67.59
N LYS A 5 21.47 31.88 66.70
CA LYS A 5 21.27 33.37 66.85
C LYS A 5 22.04 34.12 65.72
N THR A 6 21.71 35.30 65.16
CA THR A 6 20.44 36.02 64.82
C THR A 6 20.75 37.17 63.83
N SER A 7 19.78 37.59 62.98
CA SER A 7 19.67 38.95 62.37
C SER A 7 20.66 39.33 61.23
N LYS A 8 20.47 40.36 60.38
CA LYS A 8 19.36 41.35 60.18
C LYS A 8 19.44 42.00 58.77
N ALA A 9 18.29 42.45 58.26
CA ALA A 9 18.05 43.65 57.40
C ALA A 9 18.63 43.82 55.96
N LYS A 10 17.70 44.15 55.04
CA LYS A 10 17.74 45.16 53.93
C LYS A 10 18.83 45.02 52.83
N ASP A 11 18.52 45.14 51.54
CA ASP A 11 17.85 46.30 50.94
C ASP A 11 17.09 46.01 49.63
N ALA A 12 16.20 46.92 49.24
CA ALA A 12 15.42 46.83 48.01
C ALA A 12 16.10 47.55 46.83
N ARG A 13 16.11 46.91 45.65
CA ARG A 13 16.28 47.61 44.37
C ARG A 13 15.26 47.13 43.35
N HIS A 14 14.30 47.99 43.04
CA HIS A 14 13.44 47.84 41.86
C HIS A 14 14.32 47.86 40.60
N SER A 15 14.11 46.90 39.70
CA SER A 15 14.53 46.99 38.30
C SER A 15 13.35 46.59 37.42
N SER A 16 12.74 47.59 36.78
CA SER A 16 11.54 47.46 35.95
C SER A 16 11.90 46.85 34.59
N ARG A 17 11.82 45.53 34.48
CA ARG A 17 12.10 44.81 33.23
C ARG A 17 10.98 45.05 32.20
N VAL A 18 11.25 45.92 31.23
CA VAL A 18 10.35 46.22 30.10
C VAL A 18 9.96 44.94 29.35
N ARG A 19 8.66 44.67 29.28
CA ARG A 19 8.07 43.52 28.59
C ARG A 19 8.09 43.75 27.06
N ARG A 20 9.04 43.16 26.34
CA ARG A 20 9.00 43.11 24.86
C ARG A 20 7.95 42.09 24.41
N LYS A 21 7.01 42.51 23.55
CA LYS A 21 6.08 41.60 22.86
C LYS A 21 6.88 40.66 21.93
N PRO A 22 6.57 39.36 21.86
CA PRO A 22 7.11 38.49 20.82
C PRO A 22 6.50 38.83 19.46
N ALA A 23 7.31 38.79 18.40
CA ALA A 23 6.85 38.97 17.03
C ALA A 23 5.98 37.78 16.57
N SER A 24 5.02 38.05 15.69
CA SER A 24 4.14 37.04 15.10
C SER A 24 4.93 36.05 14.23
N ARG A 25 4.66 34.75 14.39
CA ARG A 25 5.13 33.72 13.46
C ARG A 25 4.52 33.97 12.06
N PRO A 26 5.27 33.78 10.96
CA PRO A 26 4.69 33.82 9.63
C PRO A 26 3.65 32.71 9.46
N ALA A 27 2.62 32.98 8.64
CA ALA A 27 1.49 32.10 8.46
C ALA A 27 1.90 30.72 7.91
N SER A 28 1.25 29.67 8.40
CA SER A 28 1.42 28.30 7.93
C SER A 28 0.99 28.18 6.46
N ARG A 29 1.89 27.67 5.61
CA ARG A 29 1.57 27.22 4.25
C ARG A 29 0.35 26.28 4.29
N PRO A 30 -0.64 26.40 3.39
CA PRO A 30 -1.83 25.56 3.43
C PRO A 30 -1.43 24.09 3.36
N ALA A 31 -1.80 23.34 4.40
CA ALA A 31 -1.63 21.91 4.46
C ALA A 31 -2.64 21.27 3.51
N ASN A 32 -2.23 21.09 2.26
CA ASN A 32 -3.01 20.32 1.27
C ASN A 32 -2.85 18.82 1.57
N THR A 33 -3.30 18.40 2.76
CA THR A 33 -3.22 17.04 3.26
C THR A 33 -4.36 16.19 2.70
N SER A 34 -4.42 16.09 1.37
CA SER A 34 -5.02 14.91 0.76
C SER A 34 -4.17 13.71 1.18
N THR A 35 -4.72 12.83 2.03
CA THR A 35 -4.06 11.56 2.35
C THR A 35 -3.71 10.85 1.04
N PRO A 36 -2.47 10.38 0.83
CA PRO A 36 -2.09 9.73 -0.42
C PRO A 36 -3.07 8.62 -0.79
N ARG A 37 -3.68 8.72 -1.97
CA ARG A 37 -4.66 7.73 -2.42
C ARG A 37 -3.92 6.40 -2.60
N ARG A 38 -4.39 5.38 -1.88
CA ARG A 38 -3.79 4.05 -1.85
C ARG A 38 -4.27 3.21 -3.04
N THR A 39 -3.92 3.65 -4.24
CA THR A 39 -4.30 3.07 -5.55
C THR A 39 -3.57 1.77 -5.87
N ASP A 40 -2.44 1.53 -5.21
CA ASP A 40 -1.49 0.46 -5.55
C ASP A 40 -1.23 -0.46 -4.34
N MET A 41 -1.59 -1.74 -4.47
CA MET A 41 -1.39 -2.75 -3.43
C MET A 41 -0.46 -3.87 -3.88
N ILE A 42 0.50 -4.22 -3.02
CA ILE A 42 1.26 -5.45 -3.12
C ILE A 42 0.42 -6.59 -2.52
N LEU A 43 0.27 -7.69 -3.27
CA LEU A 43 -0.35 -8.92 -2.82
C LEU A 43 0.61 -10.09 -3.00
N ALA A 44 0.76 -10.92 -1.97
CA ALA A 44 1.50 -12.17 -2.06
C ALA A 44 0.70 -13.23 -2.84
N MET A 45 1.38 -13.96 -3.73
CA MET A 45 0.83 -15.02 -4.57
C MET A 45 1.89 -16.13 -4.75
N ASN A 46 1.46 -17.39 -4.78
CA ASN A 46 2.36 -18.50 -5.11
C ASN A 46 2.53 -18.62 -6.64
N ASP A 47 3.47 -19.46 -7.06
CA ASP A 47 3.83 -19.54 -8.47
C ASP A 47 2.70 -20.10 -9.38
N PRO A 48 2.03 -21.22 -9.05
CA PRO A 48 0.95 -21.75 -9.89
C PRO A 48 -0.22 -20.79 -10.08
N TYR A 49 -0.63 -20.03 -9.05
CA TYR A 49 -1.69 -19.03 -9.20
C TYR A 49 -1.26 -17.81 -10.02
N MET A 50 0.01 -17.40 -9.91
CA MET A 50 0.54 -16.32 -10.74
C MET A 50 0.57 -16.73 -12.22
N GLN A 51 0.96 -17.97 -12.54
CA GLN A 51 0.97 -18.46 -13.92
C GLN A 51 -0.43 -18.46 -14.55
N GLN A 52 -1.49 -18.77 -13.78
CA GLN A 52 -2.87 -18.66 -14.28
C GLN A 52 -3.23 -17.23 -14.68
N ILE A 53 -2.69 -16.21 -14.00
CA ILE A 53 -2.87 -14.80 -14.38
C ILE A 53 -2.02 -14.48 -15.62
N ILE A 54 -0.75 -14.90 -15.66
CA ILE A 54 0.13 -14.66 -16.82
C ILE A 54 -0.49 -15.26 -18.10
N ASP A 55 -1.00 -16.49 -18.02
CA ASP A 55 -1.67 -17.21 -19.12
C ASP A 55 -3.04 -16.63 -19.52
N GLY A 56 -3.56 -15.63 -18.81
CA GLY A 56 -4.92 -15.09 -19.03
C GLY A 56 -6.06 -15.99 -18.55
N LYS A 57 -5.76 -17.20 -18.04
CA LYS A 57 -6.75 -18.17 -17.53
C LYS A 57 -7.51 -17.66 -16.31
N LYS A 58 -6.87 -16.87 -15.45
CA LYS A 58 -7.47 -16.23 -14.28
C LYS A 58 -7.71 -14.74 -14.55
N THR A 59 -8.94 -14.39 -14.88
CA THR A 59 -9.32 -13.02 -15.29
C THR A 59 -9.70 -12.11 -14.13
N TYR A 60 -9.99 -12.66 -12.94
CA TYR A 60 -10.30 -11.91 -11.71
C TYR A 60 -9.42 -12.33 -10.54
N GLU A 61 -9.01 -11.36 -9.73
CA GLU A 61 -8.44 -11.58 -8.40
C GLU A 61 -9.54 -11.47 -7.33
N PHE A 62 -9.70 -12.49 -6.49
CA PHE A 62 -10.77 -12.58 -5.50
C PHE A 62 -10.26 -12.26 -4.09
N ARG A 63 -10.97 -11.43 -3.32
CA ARG A 63 -10.60 -11.10 -1.93
C ARG A 63 -11.80 -11.07 -0.99
N LYS A 64 -11.53 -11.42 0.27
CA LYS A 64 -12.48 -11.29 1.39
C LYS A 64 -12.63 -9.87 1.93
N TYR A 65 -11.94 -8.89 1.34
CA TYR A 65 -11.93 -7.50 1.78
C TYR A 65 -11.92 -6.54 0.60
N ASN A 66 -12.49 -5.36 0.82
CA ASN A 66 -12.46 -4.27 -0.15
C ASN A 66 -11.08 -3.58 -0.15
N MET A 67 -10.57 -3.33 -1.35
CA MET A 67 -9.45 -2.44 -1.67
C MET A 67 -10.05 -1.22 -2.38
N ALA A 68 -10.76 -0.38 -1.62
CA ALA A 68 -11.49 0.75 -2.18
C ALA A 68 -10.52 1.76 -2.82
N GLY A 69 -10.77 2.10 -4.08
CA GLY A 69 -9.91 3.00 -4.85
C GLY A 69 -8.63 2.36 -5.41
N ILE A 70 -8.54 1.02 -5.43
CA ILE A 70 -7.47 0.31 -6.14
C ILE A 70 -7.53 0.58 -7.65
N GLU A 71 -6.36 0.75 -8.25
CA GLU A 71 -6.13 0.89 -9.69
C GLU A 71 -5.16 -0.20 -10.20
N ARG A 72 -4.21 -0.62 -9.36
CA ARG A 72 -3.16 -1.60 -9.72
C ARG A 72 -2.84 -2.55 -8.57
N ILE A 73 -2.63 -3.82 -8.91
CA ILE A 73 -2.12 -4.86 -8.01
C ILE A 73 -0.70 -5.22 -8.42
N TRP A 74 0.20 -5.28 -7.46
CA TRP A 74 1.61 -5.64 -7.63
C TRP A 74 1.81 -7.04 -7.03
N PHE A 75 2.04 -8.05 -7.87
CA PHE A 75 2.10 -9.45 -7.41
C PHE A 75 3.50 -9.84 -6.96
N TYR A 76 3.63 -10.05 -5.65
CA TYR A 76 4.79 -10.66 -5.02
C TYR A 76 4.70 -12.18 -5.17
N ARG A 77 5.47 -12.75 -6.10
CA ARG A 77 5.69 -14.20 -6.17
C ARG A 77 6.49 -14.61 -4.94
N THR A 78 5.95 -15.54 -4.15
CA THR A 78 6.65 -16.11 -2.99
C THR A 78 7.86 -16.95 -3.44
N ALA A 79 8.45 -17.75 -2.54
CA ALA A 79 9.49 -18.70 -2.92
C ALA A 79 9.03 -19.57 -4.12
N PRO A 80 9.90 -19.84 -5.11
CA PRO A 80 11.34 -19.53 -5.12
C PRO A 80 11.71 -18.08 -5.47
N HIS A 81 10.83 -17.31 -6.14
CA HIS A 81 11.14 -15.99 -6.68
C HIS A 81 11.44 -14.92 -5.62
N SER A 82 10.59 -14.87 -4.59
CA SER A 82 10.70 -13.89 -3.48
C SER A 82 10.81 -12.43 -3.98
N ALA A 83 10.04 -12.09 -5.01
CA ALA A 83 10.11 -10.83 -5.74
C ALA A 83 8.73 -10.36 -6.22
N ILE A 84 8.52 -9.04 -6.32
CA ILE A 84 7.41 -8.53 -7.13
C ILE A 84 7.80 -8.66 -8.60
N THR A 85 7.00 -9.39 -9.36
CA THR A 85 7.31 -9.69 -10.77
C THR A 85 6.34 -9.07 -11.75
N HIS A 86 5.11 -8.76 -11.31
CA HIS A 86 4.06 -8.27 -12.20
C HIS A 86 3.28 -7.10 -11.59
N ILE A 87 2.90 -6.15 -12.44
CA ILE A 87 1.95 -5.08 -12.17
C ILE A 87 0.71 -5.34 -13.02
N CYS A 88 -0.45 -5.43 -12.39
CA CYS A 88 -1.73 -5.72 -13.04
C CYS A 88 -2.72 -4.58 -12.76
N PRO A 89 -3.04 -3.73 -13.76
CA PRO A 89 -4.16 -2.80 -13.67
C PRO A 89 -5.47 -3.55 -13.43
N VAL A 90 -6.33 -3.00 -12.58
CA VAL A 90 -7.61 -3.62 -12.22
C VAL A 90 -8.77 -2.63 -12.30
N GLN A 91 -9.96 -3.15 -12.50
CA GLN A 91 -11.19 -2.38 -12.27
C GLN A 91 -11.53 -2.32 -10.77
N LYS A 92 -12.40 -1.39 -10.41
CA LYS A 92 -13.16 -1.42 -9.14
C LYS A 92 -13.76 -2.81 -8.95
N ALA A 93 -13.78 -3.30 -7.70
CA ALA A 93 -14.39 -4.57 -7.35
C ALA A 93 -15.82 -4.68 -7.91
N ALA A 94 -16.07 -5.77 -8.64
CA ALA A 94 -17.39 -6.37 -8.70
C ALA A 94 -17.70 -7.03 -7.36
N THR A 95 -18.98 -7.09 -7.01
CA THR A 95 -19.47 -7.77 -5.81
C THR A 95 -20.56 -8.77 -6.17
N ARG A 96 -20.93 -9.63 -5.22
CA ARG A 96 -21.95 -10.68 -5.37
C ARG A 96 -23.21 -10.41 -4.54
N ARG A 97 -23.57 -9.14 -4.38
CA ARG A 97 -24.79 -8.71 -3.69
C ARG A 97 -25.99 -9.04 -4.56
N GLU A 98 -27.16 -9.09 -3.95
CA GLU A 98 -28.40 -9.22 -4.71
C GLU A 98 -28.57 -8.01 -5.66
N GLY A 99 -28.83 -8.29 -6.94
CA GLY A 99 -28.92 -7.28 -8.00
C GLY A 99 -27.58 -6.87 -8.64
N ASP A 100 -26.42 -7.32 -8.14
CA ASP A 100 -25.16 -7.16 -8.87
C ASP A 100 -25.14 -8.08 -10.12
N PRO A 101 -24.63 -7.63 -11.28
CA PRO A 101 -24.47 -8.49 -12.45
C PRO A 101 -23.41 -9.57 -12.21
N PRO A 102 -23.59 -10.79 -12.75
CA PRO A 102 -22.58 -11.84 -12.65
C PRO A 102 -21.29 -11.47 -13.39
N LEU A 103 -20.19 -12.10 -12.99
CA LEU A 103 -18.92 -12.00 -13.71
C LEU A 103 -19.03 -12.74 -15.05
N PRO A 104 -18.40 -12.26 -16.13
CA PRO A 104 -18.21 -13.05 -17.34
C PRO A 104 -17.50 -14.36 -17.00
N GLU A 105 -17.98 -15.50 -17.49
CA GLU A 105 -17.41 -16.83 -17.19
C GLU A 105 -16.20 -17.16 -18.08
N ASP A 106 -15.37 -16.14 -18.33
CA ASP A 106 -14.18 -16.17 -19.20
C ASP A 106 -12.88 -16.52 -18.47
N GLY A 107 -12.96 -16.97 -17.21
CA GLY A 107 -11.79 -17.24 -16.39
C GLY A 107 -12.06 -18.11 -15.17
N LEU A 108 -10.99 -18.72 -14.67
CA LEU A 108 -10.99 -19.66 -13.54
C LEU A 108 -11.54 -19.02 -12.26
N GLY A 109 -12.60 -19.63 -11.73
CA GLY A 109 -13.28 -19.20 -10.51
C GLY A 109 -14.49 -18.30 -10.72
N ASN A 110 -14.75 -17.83 -11.95
CA ASN A 110 -15.82 -16.86 -12.19
C ASN A 110 -17.21 -17.49 -12.02
N ALA A 111 -17.42 -18.70 -12.56
CA ALA A 111 -18.67 -19.45 -12.41
C ALA A 111 -18.91 -19.86 -10.94
N GLU A 112 -17.87 -20.30 -10.24
CA GLU A 112 -17.93 -20.68 -8.82
C GLU A 112 -18.23 -19.46 -7.93
N TYR A 113 -17.65 -18.30 -8.24
CA TYR A 113 -17.96 -17.03 -7.59
C TYR A 113 -19.42 -16.60 -7.82
N ASN A 114 -19.90 -16.66 -9.08
CA ASN A 114 -21.27 -16.34 -9.47
C ASN A 114 -22.28 -17.21 -8.70
N ASN A 115 -22.03 -18.53 -8.66
CA ASN A 115 -22.89 -19.51 -8.00
C ASN A 115 -22.70 -19.60 -6.47
N LYS A 116 -21.91 -18.70 -5.87
CA LYS A 116 -21.62 -18.66 -4.42
C LYS A 116 -21.11 -20.00 -3.87
N HIS A 117 -20.24 -20.68 -4.62
CA HIS A 117 -19.63 -21.96 -4.23
C HIS A 117 -18.90 -21.86 -2.88
N LEU A 118 -18.86 -22.97 -2.13
CA LEU A 118 -18.30 -23.05 -0.78
C LEU A 118 -16.84 -22.55 -0.70
N ASP A 119 -16.00 -22.87 -1.68
CA ASP A 119 -14.60 -22.40 -1.73
C ASP A 119 -14.48 -20.86 -1.82
N TYR A 120 -15.54 -20.20 -2.25
CA TYR A 120 -15.65 -18.74 -2.36
C TYR A 120 -16.35 -18.12 -1.15
N GLU A 121 -16.59 -18.85 -0.06
CA GLU A 121 -17.21 -18.31 1.16
C GLU A 121 -16.39 -17.12 1.72
N GLY A 122 -17.09 -16.02 2.00
CA GLY A 122 -16.51 -14.73 2.37
C GLY A 122 -15.65 -14.03 1.30
N TYR A 123 -15.44 -14.57 0.10
CA TYR A 123 -14.81 -13.84 -1.01
C TYR A 123 -15.85 -12.97 -1.71
N ASP A 124 -16.12 -11.78 -1.15
CA ASP A 124 -17.18 -10.89 -1.65
C ASP A 124 -16.73 -9.89 -2.73
N TYR A 125 -15.43 -9.78 -3.01
CA TYR A 125 -14.86 -8.76 -3.92
C TYR A 125 -14.03 -9.39 -5.04
N ALA A 126 -14.38 -9.11 -6.29
CA ALA A 126 -13.68 -9.60 -7.48
C ALA A 126 -13.11 -8.44 -8.30
N TYR A 127 -11.78 -8.41 -8.48
CA TYR A 127 -11.06 -7.35 -9.21
C TYR A 127 -10.70 -7.86 -10.61
N ARG A 128 -11.36 -7.33 -11.65
CA ARG A 128 -11.06 -7.70 -13.04
C ARG A 128 -9.64 -7.24 -13.38
N ILE A 129 -8.81 -8.17 -13.83
CA ILE A 129 -7.47 -7.88 -14.36
C ILE A 129 -7.65 -7.32 -15.78
N LYS A 130 -7.04 -6.17 -16.04
CA LYS A 130 -7.14 -5.42 -17.30
C LYS A 130 -5.90 -5.52 -18.18
N GLY A 131 -4.83 -6.09 -17.65
CA GLY A 131 -3.61 -6.43 -18.35
C GLY A 131 -2.56 -6.91 -17.35
N VAL A 132 -1.49 -7.50 -17.86
CA VAL A 132 -0.39 -8.07 -17.08
C VAL A 132 0.93 -7.50 -17.60
N TYR A 133 1.69 -6.84 -16.73
CA TYR A 133 2.96 -6.20 -17.06
C TYR A 133 4.08 -6.84 -16.24
N GLU A 134 5.07 -7.46 -16.88
CA GLU A 134 6.26 -8.01 -16.23
C GLU A 134 7.28 -6.91 -15.93
N ILE A 135 7.77 -6.88 -14.68
CA ILE A 135 8.63 -5.83 -14.18
C ILE A 135 10.07 -6.03 -14.66
N GLN A 136 10.55 -5.06 -15.43
CA GLN A 136 11.90 -4.97 -15.98
C GLN A 136 12.87 -4.35 -14.96
N ALA A 137 13.06 -5.05 -13.83
CA ALA A 137 14.00 -4.68 -12.79
C ALA A 137 15.42 -5.25 -13.06
N ALA A 138 16.42 -4.72 -12.34
CA ALA A 138 17.82 -5.12 -12.48
C ALA A 138 18.01 -6.65 -12.39
N GLY A 139 18.70 -7.22 -13.39
CA GLY A 139 18.97 -8.66 -13.46
C GLY A 139 17.78 -9.55 -13.85
N GLY A 140 16.64 -8.99 -14.28
CA GLY A 140 15.52 -9.74 -14.85
C GLY A 140 14.75 -10.62 -13.86
N LYS A 141 14.81 -10.31 -12.55
CA LYS A 141 14.19 -11.11 -11.47
C LYS A 141 12.97 -10.43 -10.84
N GLY A 142 12.50 -9.32 -11.42
CA GLY A 142 11.57 -8.41 -10.76
C GLY A 142 12.19 -7.72 -9.53
N ILE A 143 11.36 -7.02 -8.76
CA ILE A 143 11.78 -6.28 -7.56
C ILE A 143 11.97 -7.29 -6.43
N THR A 144 13.21 -7.72 -6.22
CA THR A 144 13.55 -8.74 -5.21
C THR A 144 13.31 -8.23 -3.79
N TRP A 145 13.14 -9.16 -2.84
CA TRP A 145 13.03 -8.80 -1.41
C TRP A 145 14.19 -7.92 -0.91
N ALA A 146 15.42 -8.14 -1.39
CA ALA A 146 16.55 -7.28 -1.04
C ALA A 146 16.31 -5.83 -1.47
N MET A 147 15.92 -5.60 -2.73
CA MET A 147 15.62 -4.26 -3.27
C MET A 147 14.46 -3.60 -2.50
N MET A 148 13.37 -4.32 -2.26
CA MET A 148 12.24 -3.84 -1.44
C MET A 148 12.66 -3.39 -0.05
N ARG A 149 13.57 -4.12 0.60
CA ARG A 149 14.09 -3.81 1.95
C ARG A 149 15.07 -2.63 1.93
N ASP A 150 16.08 -2.72 1.05
CA ASP A 150 17.29 -1.89 1.10
C ASP A 150 17.12 -0.56 0.35
N GLU A 151 16.35 -0.54 -0.75
CA GLU A 151 16.09 0.66 -1.56
C GLU A 151 14.75 1.32 -1.19
N HIS A 152 13.74 0.53 -0.80
CA HIS A 152 12.37 1.01 -0.57
C HIS A 152 11.89 0.93 0.89
N GLY A 153 12.75 0.54 1.82
CA GLY A 153 12.49 0.59 3.27
C GLY A 153 11.41 -0.36 3.78
N MET A 154 11.06 -1.41 3.04
CA MET A 154 10.09 -2.41 3.48
C MET A 154 10.66 -3.25 4.64
N LYS A 155 9.89 -3.40 5.72
CA LYS A 155 10.35 -4.06 6.96
C LYS A 155 10.19 -5.59 6.97
N SER A 156 9.34 -6.15 6.11
CA SER A 156 9.19 -7.59 5.93
C SER A 156 8.67 -7.91 4.53
N ALA A 157 8.99 -9.09 4.02
CA ALA A 157 8.42 -9.59 2.77
C ALA A 157 6.87 -9.56 2.81
N PRO A 158 6.20 -9.25 1.69
CA PRO A 158 4.74 -9.26 1.61
C PRO A 158 4.15 -10.62 2.00
N ARG A 159 3.24 -10.63 2.98
CA ARG A 159 2.49 -11.81 3.44
C ARG A 159 0.97 -11.65 3.34
N GLY A 160 0.51 -10.52 2.81
CA GLY A 160 -0.89 -10.11 2.75
C GLY A 160 -1.02 -8.87 1.89
N ARG A 161 -1.95 -7.97 2.22
CA ARG A 161 -2.09 -6.67 1.56
C ARG A 161 -1.14 -5.63 2.16
N VAL A 162 -0.25 -5.09 1.35
CA VAL A 162 0.65 -3.97 1.70
C VAL A 162 0.46 -2.85 0.68
N SER A 163 0.47 -1.58 1.08
CA SER A 163 0.48 -0.47 0.10
C SER A 163 1.86 -0.37 -0.55
N VAL A 164 1.91 -0.14 -1.86
CA VAL A 164 3.19 0.09 -2.56
C VAL A 164 3.82 1.40 -2.04
N PRO A 165 5.09 1.40 -1.61
CA PRO A 165 5.84 2.61 -1.26
C PRO A 165 5.92 3.59 -2.44
N GLN A 166 5.87 4.89 -2.17
CA GLN A 166 5.94 5.93 -3.23
C GLN A 166 7.21 5.79 -4.08
N SER A 167 8.37 5.49 -3.48
CA SER A 167 9.61 5.29 -4.22
C SER A 167 9.56 4.13 -5.21
N MET A 168 8.72 3.11 -4.99
CA MET A 168 8.50 2.04 -5.97
C MET A 168 7.59 2.49 -7.12
N LEU A 169 6.59 3.35 -6.84
CA LEU A 169 5.73 3.94 -7.88
C LEU A 169 6.51 4.89 -8.79
N ASP A 170 7.46 5.64 -8.21
CA ASP A 170 8.30 6.58 -8.94
C ASP A 170 9.36 5.88 -9.81
N GLN A 171 9.92 4.76 -9.32
CA GLN A 171 11.00 3.99 -9.96
C GLN A 171 10.52 2.95 -10.98
N TYR A 172 9.38 2.29 -10.76
CA TYR A 172 8.87 1.21 -11.64
C TYR A 172 7.54 1.62 -12.28
N LYS A 173 7.60 2.57 -13.21
CA LYS A 173 6.39 3.07 -13.89
C LYS A 173 5.87 2.01 -14.84
N ILE A 174 4.55 1.80 -14.84
CA ILE A 174 3.92 0.72 -15.62
C ILE A 174 4.16 0.83 -17.14
N GLY A 175 4.29 2.05 -17.68
CA GLY A 175 4.59 2.29 -19.09
C GLY A 175 6.04 1.95 -19.51
N GLU A 176 6.91 1.66 -18.55
CA GLU A 176 8.31 1.23 -18.75
C GLU A 176 8.45 -0.30 -18.58
N GLN A 177 7.36 -1.03 -18.32
CA GLN A 177 7.35 -2.48 -18.08
C GLN A 177 6.84 -3.27 -19.30
N GLU A 178 7.16 -4.55 -19.39
CA GLU A 178 6.80 -5.38 -20.55
C GLU A 178 5.35 -5.87 -20.44
N LYS A 179 4.48 -5.41 -21.35
CA LYS A 179 3.09 -5.85 -21.39
C LYS A 179 2.97 -7.26 -22.01
N LYS A 180 2.38 -8.21 -21.28
CA LYS A 180 2.06 -9.56 -21.75
C LYS A 180 0.70 -9.63 -22.45
N TRP A 181 -0.33 -8.99 -21.87
CA TRP A 181 -1.66 -8.79 -22.45
C TRP A 181 -2.40 -7.64 -21.77
#